data_AF-A0A957KZS6-F1
#
_entry.id   AF-A0A957KZS6-F1
#
_cell.length_a   1.000
_cell.length_b   1.000
_cell.length_c   1.000
_cell.angle_alpha   90.00
_cell.angle_beta   90.00
_cell.angle_gamma   90.00
#
_symmetry.space_group_name_H-M   'P 1'
#
loop_
_entity.id
_entity.type
_entity.pdbx_description
1 polymer ?
#
loop_
_entity_poly.entity_id
_entity_poly.type
_entity_poly.pdbx_seq_one_letter_code
_entity_poly.pdbx_strand_id
1 'polypeptide(L)' 'MRPHSLPPKRWLVQPPAPPSLVQALGELSPIFLQLLYNRGLDSAGAVQSFLEGRYTASTDPFLLADM' A
#
# COMPACT_ATOMS: atom_id res chain seq x y z
N MET A 1 13.09 -13.13 -28.35
CA MET A 1 12.20 -12.07 -28.87
C MET A 1 10.88 -12.07 -28.11
N ARG A 2 10.24 -10.91 -27.91
CA ARG A 2 8.92 -10.83 -27.27
C ARG A 2 7.84 -11.33 -28.25
N PRO A 3 6.93 -12.25 -27.85
CA PRO A 3 5.81 -12.67 -28.69
C PRO A 3 4.97 -11.49 -29.20
N HIS A 4 4.63 -11.47 -30.49
CA HIS A 4 3.82 -10.42 -31.12
C HIS A 4 2.37 -10.39 -30.63
N SER A 5 1.90 -11.47 -30.00
CA SER A 5 0.56 -11.59 -29.41
C SER A 5 0.41 -10.91 -28.05
N LEU A 6 1.51 -10.52 -27.41
CA LEU A 6 1.45 -9.88 -26.09
C LEU A 6 1.02 -8.41 -26.24
N PRO A 7 0.03 -7.96 -25.47
CA PRO A 7 -0.35 -6.56 -25.45
C PRO A 7 0.83 -5.68 -24.97
N PRO A 8 0.84 -4.39 -25.38
CA PRO A 8 1.84 -3.44 -24.91
C PRO A 8 1.78 -3.28 -23.39
N LYS A 9 2.93 -3.00 -22.77
CA LYS A 9 2.98 -2.71 -21.32
C LYS A 9 2.25 -1.39 -21.07
N ARG A 10 1.25 -1.39 -20.19
CA ARG A 10 0.59 -0.17 -19.72
C ARG A 10 1.13 0.19 -18.34
N TRP A 11 1.89 1.27 -18.28
CA TRP A 11 2.37 1.83 -17.03
C TRP A 11 1.32 2.80 -16.48
N LEU A 12 0.96 2.62 -15.21
CA LEU A 12 -0.02 3.47 -14.53
C LEU A 12 0.66 4.17 -13.37
N VAL A 13 0.59 5.50 -13.37
CA VAL A 13 1.04 6.31 -12.24
C VAL A 13 -0.06 6.32 -11.20
N GLN A 14 0.29 5.99 -9.97
CA GLN A 14 -0.66 6.00 -8.85
C GLN A 14 -1.00 7.45 -8.45
N PRO A 15 -2.23 7.71 -7.98
CA PRO A 15 -2.62 9.02 -7.50
C PRO A 15 -1.78 9.44 -6.28
N PRO A 16 -1.53 10.74 -6.09
CA PRO A 16 -0.79 11.22 -4.93
C PRO A 16 -1.54 10.95 -3.63
N ALA A 17 -0.80 10.78 -2.53
CA ALA A 17 -1.39 10.70 -1.20
C ALA A 17 -2.15 12.00 -0.86
N PRO A 18 -3.31 11.93 -0.18
CA PRO A 18 -4.07 13.11 0.19
C PRO A 18 -3.28 14.06 1.12
N PRO A 19 -3.42 15.40 0.98
CA PRO A 19 -2.73 16.35 1.85
C PRO A 19 -3.01 16.16 3.35
N SER A 20 -4.22 15.71 3.69
CA SER A 20 -4.60 15.39 5.07
C SER A 20 -3.76 14.27 5.66
N LEU A 21 -3.46 13.23 4.87
CA LEU A 21 -2.61 12.11 5.29
C LEU A 21 -1.14 12.55 5.41
N VAL A 22 -0.68 13.42 4.50
CA VAL A 22 0.65 14.03 4.56
C VAL A 22 0.84 14.87 5.82
N GLN A 23 -0.16 15.67 6.20
CA GLN A 23 -0.12 16.45 7.43
C GLN A 23 -0.13 15.56 8.68
N ALA A 24 -0.94 14.49 8.68
CA ALA A 24 -1.03 13.58 9.82
C ALA A 24 0.24 12.75 10.05
N LEU A 25 1.02 12.50 8.99
CA LEU A 25 2.22 11.65 9.01
C LEU A 25 3.49 12.42 8.60
N GLY A 26 3.56 13.71 8.94
CA GLY A 26 4.62 14.62 8.48
C GLY A 26 6.04 14.26 8.90
N GLU A 27 6.21 13.33 9.85
CA GLU A 27 7.51 12.79 10.25
C GLU A 27 8.07 11.75 9.26
N LEU A 28 7.20 11.16 8.42
CA LEU A 28 7.62 10.19 7.41
C LEU A 28 8.16 10.90 6.16
N SER A 29 9.15 10.28 5.53
CA SER A 29 9.61 10.71 4.21
C SER A 29 8.45 10.68 3.20
N PRO A 30 8.25 11.73 2.37
CA PRO A 30 7.14 11.79 1.42
C PRO A 30 7.07 10.61 0.45
N ILE A 31 8.22 10.07 0.02
CA ILE A 31 8.27 8.90 -0.86
C ILE A 31 7.75 7.65 -0.16
N PHE A 32 8.06 7.51 1.13
CA PHE A 32 7.65 6.36 1.92
C PHE A 32 6.16 6.41 2.20
N LEU A 33 5.64 7.60 2.53
CA LEU A 33 4.20 7.82 2.68
C LEU A 33 3.44 7.48 1.39
N GLN A 34 3.92 7.93 0.23
CA GLN A 34 3.30 7.61 -1.07
C GLN A 34 3.28 6.11 -1.34
N LEU A 35 4.35 5.38 -0.99
CA LEU A 35 4.41 3.92 -1.16
C LEU A 35 3.41 3.20 -0.26
N LEU A 36 3.23 3.65 0.98
CA LEU A 36 2.27 3.07 1.91
C LEU A 36 0.83 3.35 1.47
N TYR A 37 0.54 4.58 1.03
CA TYR A 37 -0.74 4.93 0.44
C TYR A 37 -1.06 4.09 -0.80
N ASN A 38 -0.09 3.90 -1.70
CA ASN A 38 -0.22 3.04 -2.88
C ASN A 38 -0.46 1.55 -2.54
N ARG A 39 -0.20 1.15 -1.29
CA ARG A 39 -0.49 -0.19 -0.77
C ARG A 39 -1.85 -0.30 -0.06
N GLY A 40 -2.64 0.77 -0.06
CA GLY A 40 -3.95 0.82 0.59
C GLY A 40 -3.90 1.19 2.08
N LEU A 41 -2.76 1.68 2.59
CA LEU A 41 -2.66 2.22 3.94
C LEU A 41 -3.01 3.72 3.90
N ASP A 42 -4.29 4.02 4.06
CA ASP A 42 -4.88 5.36 3.86
C ASP A 42 -5.19 6.11 5.16
N SER A 43 -4.87 5.52 6.31
CA SER A 43 -5.04 6.12 7.64
C SER A 43 -3.77 6.06 8.47
N ALA A 44 -3.59 7.04 9.36
CA ALA A 44 -2.43 7.09 10.26
C ALA A 44 -2.33 5.84 11.14
N GLY A 45 -3.46 5.31 11.62
CA GLY A 45 -3.49 4.08 12.41
C GLY A 45 -3.02 2.87 11.60
N ALA A 46 -3.49 2.68 10.37
CA ALA A 46 -3.06 1.57 9.52
C ALA A 46 -1.56 1.66 9.18
N VAL A 47 -1.07 2.87 8.90
CA VAL A 47 0.36 3.12 8.67
C VAL A 47 1.17 2.77 9.93
N GLN A 48 0.77 3.24 11.10
CA GLN A 48 1.49 2.99 12.34
C GLN A 48 1.50 1.50 12.71
N SER A 49 0.35 0.82 12.63
CA SER A 49 0.26 -0.62 12.85
C SER A 49 1.17 -1.40 11.91
N PHE A 50 1.25 -1.02 10.63
CA PHE A 50 2.16 -1.63 9.68
C PHE A 50 3.63 -1.43 10.06
N LEU A 51 4.03 -0.20 10.41
CA LEU A 51 5.41 0.12 10.78
C LEU A 51 5.87 -0.57 12.07
N GLU A 52 4.95 -0.74 13.02
CA GLU A 52 5.21 -1.42 14.28
C GLU A 52 5.10 -2.95 14.17
N GLY A 53 4.75 -3.49 12.98
CA GLY A 53 4.51 -4.92 12.78
C GLY A 53 3.30 -5.45 13.55
N ARG A 54 2.41 -4.57 14.00
CA ARG A 54 1.17 -4.93 14.70
C ARG A 54 0.10 -5.26 13.68
N TYR A 55 0.03 -6.53 13.30
CA TYR A 55 -1.08 -7.03 12.50
C TYR A 55 -2.31 -7.21 13.40
N THR A 56 -3.36 -6.42 13.15
CA THR A 56 -4.64 -6.53 13.87
C THR A 56 -5.55 -7.61 13.29
N ALA A 57 -5.27 -8.07 12.07
CA ALA A 57 -5.97 -9.22 11.51
C ALA A 57 -5.49 -10.51 12.18
N SER A 58 -6.43 -11.46 12.33
CA SER A 58 -6.13 -12.77 12.87
C SER A 58 -5.05 -13.46 12.02
N THR A 59 -4.03 -13.99 12.69
CA THR A 59 -2.98 -14.81 12.07
C THR A 59 -3.37 -16.28 11.96
N ASP A 60 -4.65 -16.60 12.18
CA ASP A 60 -5.18 -17.94 12.03
C ASP A 60 -5.21 -18.32 10.53
N PRO A 61 -4.42 -19.33 10.12
CA PRO A 61 -4.35 -19.74 8.73
C PRO A 61 -5.68 -20.25 8.17
N PHE A 62 -6.60 -20.74 9.03
CA PHE A 62 -7.92 -21.23 8.60
C PHE A 62 -8.91 -20.12 8.24
N LEU A 63 -8.57 -18.85 8.47
CA LEU A 63 -9.38 -17.70 8.07
C LEU A 63 -9.05 -17.18 6.68
N LEU A 64 -8.04 -17.75 6.02
CA LEU A 64 -7.75 -17.47 4.61
C LEU A 64 -8.84 -18.11 3.76
N ALA A 65 -9.54 -17.29 2.97
CA ALA A 65 -10.54 -17.80 2.05
C ALA A 65 -9.87 -18.76 1.06
N ASP A 66 -10.40 -19.98 0.98
CA ASP A 66 -9.94 -21.09 0.10
C ASP A 66 -8.78 -21.96 0.65
N MET A 67 -8.59 -22.04 1.99
CA MET A 67 -7.79 -23.09 2.64
C MET A 67 -8.63 -24.21 3.25
#